data_AF-A0A1I6GBP5-F1
#
_entry.id   AF-A0A1I6GBP5-F1
#
_cell.length_a   1.000
_cell.length_b   1.000
_cell.length_c   1.000
_cell.angle_alpha   90.00
_cell.angle_beta   90.00
_cell.angle_gamma   90.00
#
_symmetry.space_group_name_H-M   'P 1'
#
loop_
_entity.id
_entity.type
_entity.pdbx_description
1 polymer ?
#
loop_
_entity_poly.entity_id
_entity_poly.type
_entity_poly.pdbx_seq_one_letter_code
_entity_poly.pdbx_strand_id
1 'polypeptide(L)'
;MSFHIALSLRVTHEYWGDETPPLRILPSDMRAFTRAGLLAKPAPARLDVVAETALLTEPTQIACDVYTTSPDTYALTQGLRADTLPIYDLGSATEMHLADAVPLENVPRLPGDPLLRLLITLDETGTRNLRLHLQTVSALWAYHFTGDAAPEGLQITDPTGAASFDDLGTAPIAEGHSARILRSDAPIKLRYRSDARFTLEARQDPPFDPITLIPVLPAAGVNLRPTDDPAAAAPLQSDIFVSLW
;
A
#
# COMPACT_ATOMS: atom_id res chain seq x y z
N MET A 1 -7.22 -11.16 41.11
CA MET A 1 -7.10 -10.14 40.04
C MET A 1 -7.94 -10.61 38.87
N SER A 2 -8.84 -9.77 38.37
CA SER A 2 -9.66 -10.07 37.19
C SER A 2 -9.09 -9.29 36.01
N PHE A 3 -9.00 -9.94 34.86
CA PHE A 3 -8.49 -9.36 33.62
C PHE A 3 -9.52 -9.54 32.51
N HIS A 4 -9.60 -8.56 31.63
CA HIS A 4 -10.41 -8.65 30.42
C HIS A 4 -9.64 -8.06 29.23
N ILE A 5 -10.04 -8.42 28.01
CA ILE A 5 -9.49 -7.80 26.80
C ILE A 5 -10.20 -6.46 26.64
N ALA A 6 -9.50 -5.35 26.86
CA ALA A 6 -10.05 -4.01 26.70
C ALA A 6 -10.05 -3.56 25.23
N LEU A 7 -9.05 -3.98 24.44
CA LEU A 7 -8.94 -3.68 23.02
C LEU A 7 -8.47 -4.90 22.23
N SER A 8 -9.06 -5.08 21.07
CA SER A 8 -8.61 -5.97 20.00
C SER A 8 -8.51 -5.13 18.73
N LEU A 9 -7.29 -4.72 18.38
CA LEU A 9 -6.98 -3.88 17.22
C LEU A 9 -6.41 -4.76 16.12
N ARG A 10 -7.01 -4.70 14.92
CA ARG A 10 -6.49 -5.34 13.71
C ARG A 10 -6.22 -4.30 12.64
N VAL A 11 -5.09 -4.44 11.96
CA VAL A 11 -4.73 -3.61 10.81
C VAL A 11 -4.72 -4.49 9.58
N THR A 12 -5.40 -4.06 8.53
CA THR A 12 -5.33 -4.69 7.20
C THR A 12 -4.69 -3.72 6.23
N HIS A 13 -4.08 -4.25 5.17
CA HIS A 13 -3.50 -3.40 4.14
C HIS A 13 -3.75 -4.01 2.77
N GLU A 14 -4.40 -3.25 1.89
CA GLU A 14 -4.94 -3.76 0.62
C GLU A 14 -3.87 -4.30 -0.33
N TYR A 15 -2.65 -3.74 -0.32
CA TYR A 15 -1.52 -4.25 -1.10
C TYR A 15 -1.25 -5.74 -0.84
N TRP A 16 -1.27 -6.18 0.42
CA TRP A 16 -1.02 -7.57 0.79
C TRP A 16 -2.28 -8.45 0.66
N GLY A 17 -3.47 -7.86 0.61
CA GLY A 17 -4.73 -8.59 0.48
C GLY A 17 -4.96 -9.52 1.67
N ASP A 18 -5.07 -10.83 1.39
CA ASP A 18 -5.26 -11.87 2.41
C ASP A 18 -3.94 -12.28 3.11
N GLU A 19 -2.80 -11.87 2.56
CA GLU A 19 -1.50 -12.11 3.19
C GLU A 19 -1.32 -11.20 4.41
N THR A 20 -0.59 -11.67 5.41
CA THR A 20 -0.34 -10.88 6.62
C THR A 20 0.63 -9.74 6.29
N PRO A 21 0.23 -8.46 6.42
CA PRO A 21 1.12 -7.37 6.11
C PRO A 21 2.26 -7.31 7.15
N PRO A 22 3.45 -6.82 6.79
CA PRO A 22 4.64 -6.77 7.64
C PRO A 22 4.56 -5.65 8.69
N LEU A 23 3.44 -5.59 9.40
CA LEU A 23 3.09 -4.55 10.36
C LEU A 23 3.14 -5.10 11.79
N ARG A 24 3.60 -4.26 12.72
CA ARG A 24 3.60 -4.55 14.15
C ARG A 24 3.07 -3.36 14.91
N ILE A 25 2.20 -3.62 15.89
CA ILE A 25 1.57 -2.57 16.69
C ILE A 25 2.09 -2.68 18.12
N LEU A 26 2.57 -1.57 18.67
CA LEU A 26 3.13 -1.51 20.02
C LEU A 26 2.63 -0.27 20.75
N PRO A 27 2.48 -0.29 22.09
CA PRO A 27 2.30 0.94 22.87
C PRO A 27 3.45 1.91 22.63
N SER A 28 3.15 3.20 22.45
CA SER A 28 4.18 4.24 22.23
C SER A 28 5.05 4.46 23.47
N ASP A 29 4.49 4.31 24.68
CA ASP A 29 5.22 4.30 25.95
C ASP A 29 4.85 3.06 26.77
N MET A 30 5.71 2.04 26.72
CA MET A 30 5.50 0.78 27.45
C MET A 30 5.45 0.97 28.97
N ARG A 31 6.19 1.94 29.53
CA ARG A 31 6.23 2.16 30.99
C ARG A 31 4.95 2.81 31.48
N ALA A 32 4.43 3.80 30.76
CA ALA A 32 3.13 4.37 31.06
C ALA A 32 2.02 3.31 30.90
N PHE A 33 2.09 2.51 29.84
CA PHE A 33 1.13 1.45 29.55
C PHE A 33 1.03 0.41 30.68
N THR A 34 2.16 -0.12 31.16
CA THR A 34 2.16 -1.10 32.27
C THR A 34 1.75 -0.48 33.60
N ARG A 35 2.13 0.78 33.88
CA ARG A 35 1.70 1.48 35.11
C ARG A 35 0.19 1.68 35.17
N ALA A 36 -0.48 1.80 34.02
CA ALA A 36 -1.93 1.86 33.91
C ALA A 36 -2.63 0.49 34.08
N GLY A 37 -1.91 -0.58 34.43
CA GLY A 37 -2.49 -1.91 34.57
C GLY A 37 -2.82 -2.60 33.24
N LEU A 38 -2.21 -2.13 32.14
CA LEU A 38 -2.43 -2.66 30.80
C LEU A 38 -1.27 -3.57 30.36
N LEU A 39 -1.63 -4.66 29.68
CA LEU A 39 -0.71 -5.61 29.09
C LEU A 39 -0.94 -5.70 27.58
N ALA A 40 0.11 -5.41 26.80
CA ALA A 40 0.07 -5.51 25.35
C ALA A 40 0.43 -6.94 24.89
N LYS A 41 -0.39 -7.52 24.03
CA LYS A 41 -0.14 -8.80 23.35
C LYS A 41 -0.04 -8.56 21.84
N PRO A 42 1.12 -8.12 21.33
CA PRO A 42 1.30 -7.85 19.91
C PRO A 42 1.34 -9.16 19.11
N ALA A 43 0.74 -9.13 17.93
CA ALA A 43 0.81 -10.17 16.91
C ALA A 43 0.98 -9.50 15.53
N PRO A 44 1.29 -10.25 14.46
CA PRO A 44 1.37 -9.67 13.12
C PRO A 44 0.08 -8.91 12.76
N ALA A 45 0.23 -7.62 12.44
CA ALA A 45 -0.84 -6.68 12.11
C ALA A 45 -2.00 -6.63 13.14
N ARG A 46 -1.72 -6.97 14.41
CA ARG A 46 -2.74 -7.04 15.47
C ARG A 46 -2.15 -6.68 16.83
N LEU A 47 -2.97 -6.07 17.68
CA LEU A 47 -2.67 -5.86 19.09
C LEU A 47 -3.91 -6.17 19.92
N ASP A 48 -3.78 -7.10 20.86
CA ASP A 48 -4.75 -7.23 21.94
C ASP A 48 -4.19 -6.53 23.19
N VAL A 49 -5.03 -5.74 23.86
CA VAL A 49 -4.72 -5.09 25.14
C VAL A 49 -5.56 -5.75 26.21
N VAL A 50 -4.90 -6.28 27.23
CA VAL A 50 -5.53 -6.85 28.42
C VAL A 50 -5.43 -5.83 29.54
N ALA A 51 -6.56 -5.49 30.15
CA ALA A 51 -6.62 -4.59 31.28
C ALA A 51 -6.92 -5.35 32.58
N GLU A 52 -6.26 -4.95 33.67
CA GLU A 52 -6.71 -5.31 35.01
C GLU A 52 -7.97 -4.53 35.34
N THR A 53 -9.10 -5.22 35.50
CA THR A 53 -10.42 -4.58 35.69
C THR A 53 -10.48 -3.65 36.90
N ALA A 54 -9.66 -3.91 37.92
CA ALA A 54 -9.61 -3.08 39.12
C ALA A 54 -8.87 -1.74 38.92
N LEU A 55 -8.08 -1.60 37.84
CA LEU A 55 -7.27 -0.41 37.56
C LEU A 55 -7.86 0.47 36.46
N LEU A 56 -8.68 -0.09 35.58
CA LEU A 56 -9.37 0.66 34.52
C LEU A 56 -10.73 1.16 35.02
N THR A 57 -10.72 2.15 35.91
CA THR A 57 -11.94 2.69 36.55
C THR A 57 -12.53 3.90 35.84
N GLU A 58 -11.82 4.45 34.86
CA GLU A 58 -12.23 5.58 34.03
C GLU A 58 -11.75 5.39 32.59
N PRO A 59 -12.38 6.04 31.60
CA PRO A 59 -11.97 5.91 30.20
C PRO A 59 -10.53 6.40 30.04
N THR A 60 -9.67 5.52 29.52
CA THR A 60 -8.23 5.77 29.45
C THR A 60 -7.80 5.86 27.99
N GLN A 61 -7.18 6.98 27.61
CA GLN A 61 -6.58 7.12 26.29
C GLN A 61 -5.18 6.48 26.27
N ILE A 62 -4.94 5.61 25.31
CA ILE A 62 -3.64 5.01 25.03
C ILE A 62 -3.11 5.45 23.66
N ALA A 63 -1.79 5.51 23.54
CA ALA A 63 -1.10 5.72 22.28
C ALA A 63 -0.45 4.41 21.82
N CYS A 64 -0.71 4.03 20.57
CA CYS A 64 -0.12 2.88 19.90
C CYS A 64 0.57 3.29 18.61
N ASP A 65 1.79 2.81 18.43
CA ASP A 65 2.62 3.01 17.25
C ASP A 65 2.51 1.80 16.32
N VAL A 66 2.27 2.06 15.04
CA VAL A 66 2.27 1.02 14.00
C VAL A 66 3.61 1.06 13.28
N TYR A 67 4.42 0.04 13.44
CA TYR A 67 5.70 -0.14 12.75
C TYR A 67 5.53 -1.02 11.51
N THR A 68 6.41 -0.85 10.54
CA THR A 68 6.57 -1.75 9.40
C THR A 68 7.99 -2.26 9.33
N THR A 69 8.18 -3.50 8.86
CA THR A 69 9.52 -4.01 8.51
C THR A 69 9.82 -3.88 7.01
N SER A 70 8.87 -3.39 6.21
CA SER A 70 9.06 -3.11 4.79
C SER A 70 9.23 -1.60 4.56
N PRO A 71 10.38 -1.14 4.04
CA PRO A 71 10.64 0.27 3.83
C PRO A 71 9.61 0.90 2.89
N ASP A 72 9.11 0.18 1.89
CA ASP A 72 8.24 0.76 0.86
C ASP A 72 6.79 0.99 1.32
N THR A 73 6.44 0.59 2.55
CA THR A 73 5.05 0.63 3.02
C THR A 73 4.44 2.04 2.94
N TYR A 74 5.20 3.09 3.26
CA TYR A 74 4.68 4.47 3.18
C TYR A 74 4.34 4.88 1.74
N ALA A 75 5.09 4.39 0.75
CA ALA A 75 4.84 4.67 -0.65
C ALA A 75 3.65 3.85 -1.18
N LEU A 76 3.36 2.72 -0.54
CA LEU A 76 2.27 1.82 -0.88
C LEU A 76 0.95 2.18 -0.20
N THR A 77 0.95 2.95 0.88
CA THR A 77 -0.27 3.31 1.63
C THR A 77 -0.78 4.69 1.24
N GLN A 78 -2.04 4.79 0.83
CA GLN A 78 -2.70 6.05 0.54
C GLN A 78 -2.78 6.95 1.79
N GLY A 79 -2.46 8.23 1.62
CA GLY A 79 -2.51 9.24 2.68
C GLY A 79 -1.27 9.29 3.59
N LEU A 80 -0.36 8.32 3.48
CA LEU A 80 0.92 8.36 4.19
C LEU A 80 1.99 9.12 3.39
N ARG A 81 2.90 9.76 4.11
CA ARG A 81 4.04 10.47 3.55
C ARG A 81 5.32 10.08 4.26
N ALA A 82 6.43 10.10 3.53
CA ALA A 82 7.75 9.76 4.06
C ALA A 82 8.30 10.82 5.02
N ASP A 83 7.88 12.08 4.88
CA ASP A 83 8.42 13.23 5.62
C ASP A 83 7.68 13.53 6.94
N THR A 84 6.49 12.98 7.14
CA THR A 84 5.66 13.24 8.32
C THR A 84 5.23 11.95 9.00
N LEU A 85 5.10 11.99 10.33
CA LEU A 85 4.44 10.99 11.16
C LEU A 85 3.00 11.45 11.43
N PRO A 86 1.99 10.82 10.80
CA PRO A 86 0.60 11.16 11.08
C PRO A 86 0.12 10.52 12.38
N ILE A 87 -0.62 11.29 13.16
CA ILE A 87 -1.25 10.87 14.42
C ILE A 87 -2.77 10.87 14.21
N TYR A 88 -3.42 9.73 14.37
CA TYR A 88 -4.86 9.57 14.21
C TYR A 88 -5.54 9.33 15.55
N ASP A 89 -6.63 10.05 15.81
CA ASP A 89 -7.55 9.72 16.90
C ASP A 89 -8.65 8.80 16.36
N LEU A 90 -8.76 7.61 16.95
CA LEU A 90 -9.75 6.62 16.54
C LEU A 90 -11.11 6.83 17.21
N GLY A 91 -11.26 7.83 18.08
CA GLY A 91 -12.53 8.23 18.70
C GLY A 91 -13.26 7.03 19.30
N SER A 92 -14.53 6.85 18.93
CA SER A 92 -15.35 5.66 19.27
C SER A 92 -15.55 4.69 18.08
N ALA A 93 -14.86 4.90 16.96
CA ALA A 93 -15.03 4.08 15.77
C ALA A 93 -14.60 2.62 16.02
N THR A 94 -15.33 1.68 15.42
CA THR A 94 -14.98 0.25 15.38
C THR A 94 -14.26 -0.14 14.09
N GLU A 95 -14.38 0.69 13.06
CA GLU A 95 -13.75 0.51 11.75
C GLU A 95 -13.31 1.87 11.23
N MET A 96 -12.11 1.94 10.68
CA MET A 96 -11.56 3.15 10.10
C MET A 96 -10.81 2.82 8.82
N HIS A 97 -11.07 3.64 7.80
CA HIS A 97 -10.39 3.65 6.52
C HIS A 97 -9.39 4.80 6.53
N LEU A 98 -8.09 4.51 6.41
CA LEU A 98 -7.06 5.54 6.57
C LEU A 98 -7.15 6.61 5.48
N ALA A 99 -7.50 6.24 4.25
CA ALA A 99 -7.68 7.16 3.13
C ALA A 99 -8.77 8.23 3.38
N ASP A 100 -9.76 7.91 4.22
CA ASP A 100 -10.87 8.80 4.56
C ASP A 100 -10.62 9.55 5.88
N ALA A 101 -9.57 9.17 6.62
CA ALA A 101 -9.26 9.73 7.92
C ALA A 101 -8.38 10.98 7.80
N VAL A 102 -8.71 12.00 8.57
CA VAL A 102 -7.87 13.19 8.72
C VAL A 102 -6.99 13.01 9.96
N PRO A 103 -5.65 13.06 9.82
CA PRO A 103 -4.78 12.99 11.00
C PRO A 103 -5.03 14.20 11.90
N LEU A 104 -5.06 13.97 13.20
CA LEU A 104 -5.11 15.03 14.22
C LEU A 104 -3.89 15.93 14.09
N GLU A 105 -2.72 15.32 13.89
CA GLU A 105 -1.44 16.01 13.73
C GLU A 105 -0.57 15.31 12.69
N ASN A 106 0.27 16.10 12.00
CA ASN A 106 1.35 15.63 11.16
C ASN A 106 2.65 16.23 11.67
N VAL A 107 3.45 15.45 12.39
CA VAL A 107 4.73 15.92 12.93
C VAL A 107 5.88 15.53 11.99
N PRO A 108 6.98 16.30 11.93
CA PRO A 108 8.15 15.91 11.15
C PRO A 108 8.68 14.54 11.61
N ARG A 109 9.00 13.67 10.63
CA ARG A 109 9.48 12.32 10.91
C ARG A 109 10.96 12.30 11.28
N LEU A 110 11.32 11.51 12.29
CA LEU A 110 12.68 11.20 12.69
C LEU A 110 13.08 9.77 12.30
N PRO A 111 14.39 9.46 12.19
CA PRO A 111 14.84 8.09 11.95
C PRO A 111 14.35 7.13 13.05
N GLY A 112 13.73 6.02 12.62
CA GLY A 112 13.17 5.01 13.53
C GLY A 112 11.71 5.23 13.93
N ASP A 113 11.09 6.33 13.51
CA ASP A 113 9.68 6.59 13.78
C ASP A 113 8.75 5.50 13.18
N PRO A 114 7.62 5.22 13.84
CA PRO A 114 6.62 4.29 13.34
C PRO A 114 5.95 4.81 12.06
N LEU A 115 5.33 3.93 11.28
CA LEU A 115 4.56 4.29 10.09
C LEU A 115 3.49 5.36 10.41
N LEU A 116 2.71 5.14 11.48
CA LEU A 116 1.70 6.04 12.00
C LEU A 116 1.50 5.83 13.51
N ARG A 117 0.88 6.81 14.18
CA ARG A 117 0.47 6.71 15.59
C ARG A 117 -1.05 6.76 15.72
N LEU A 118 -1.57 5.97 16.63
CA LEU A 118 -2.99 5.84 16.93
C LEU A 118 -3.25 6.26 18.38
N LEU A 119 -4.20 7.15 18.59
CA LEU A 119 -4.77 7.47 19.89
C LEU A 119 -6.09 6.72 20.02
N ILE A 120 -6.23 5.94 21.09
CA ILE A 120 -7.37 5.03 21.28
C ILE A 120 -7.88 5.17 22.71
N THR A 121 -9.16 5.51 22.85
CA THR A 121 -9.83 5.49 24.16
C THR A 121 -10.31 4.09 24.48
N LEU A 122 -9.95 3.60 25.67
CA LEU A 122 -10.45 2.36 26.26
C LEU A 122 -11.56 2.71 27.25
N ASP A 123 -12.71 2.04 27.14
CA ASP A 123 -13.81 2.16 28.10
C ASP A 123 -13.49 1.37 29.39
N GLU A 124 -14.20 1.64 30.50
CA GLU A 124 -13.92 0.99 31.79
C GLU A 124 -14.17 -0.53 31.76
N THR A 125 -15.10 -0.96 30.89
CA THR A 125 -15.52 -2.35 30.79
C THR A 125 -15.75 -2.79 29.35
N GLY A 126 -15.66 -4.10 29.12
CA GLY A 126 -15.95 -4.71 27.84
C GLY A 126 -14.74 -4.78 26.91
N THR A 127 -14.98 -5.15 25.66
CA THR A 127 -13.93 -5.27 24.64
C THR A 127 -14.24 -4.37 23.47
N ARG A 128 -13.37 -3.40 23.22
CA ARG A 128 -13.39 -2.60 22.00
C ARG A 128 -12.73 -3.39 20.87
N ASN A 129 -13.48 -3.69 19.80
CA ASN A 129 -12.96 -4.34 18.61
C ASN A 129 -12.77 -3.27 17.52
N LEU A 130 -11.52 -3.07 17.09
CA LEU A 130 -11.19 -2.04 16.11
C LEU A 130 -10.50 -2.64 14.88
N ARG A 131 -10.94 -2.23 13.69
CA ARG A 131 -10.28 -2.52 12.42
C ARG A 131 -9.80 -1.24 11.76
N LEU A 132 -8.52 -1.19 11.45
CA LEU A 132 -7.92 -0.13 10.64
C LEU A 132 -7.57 -0.70 9.27
N HIS A 133 -8.08 -0.04 8.22
CA HIS A 133 -7.85 -0.41 6.83
C HIS A 133 -6.88 0.58 6.20
N LEU A 134 -5.73 0.07 5.75
CA LEU A 134 -4.74 0.84 5.01
C LEU A 134 -4.96 0.60 3.51
N GLN A 135 -5.50 1.60 2.82
CA GLN A 135 -5.70 1.54 1.37
C GLN A 135 -4.36 1.59 0.65
N THR A 136 -4.25 0.80 -0.41
CA THR A 136 -3.05 0.82 -1.26
C THR A 136 -3.17 1.91 -2.32
N VAL A 137 -2.05 2.48 -2.72
CA VAL A 137 -2.00 3.43 -3.83
C VAL A 137 -2.26 2.74 -5.18
N SER A 138 -2.66 3.54 -6.16
CA SER A 138 -2.70 3.16 -7.58
C SER A 138 -1.66 3.97 -8.34
N ALA A 139 -1.11 3.38 -9.41
CA ALA A 139 -0.11 4.01 -10.25
C ALA A 139 -0.34 3.66 -11.72
N LEU A 140 0.14 4.51 -12.63
CA LEU A 140 0.25 4.13 -14.04
C LEU A 140 1.30 3.02 -14.18
N TRP A 141 1.04 2.05 -15.05
CA TRP A 141 2.01 1.00 -15.35
C TRP A 141 2.62 1.29 -16.71
N ALA A 142 3.93 1.50 -16.76
CA ALA A 142 4.65 1.73 -18.00
C ALA A 142 5.59 0.56 -18.29
N TYR A 143 5.33 -0.15 -19.38
CA TYR A 143 6.18 -1.22 -19.86
C TYR A 143 7.21 -0.67 -20.83
N HIS A 144 8.48 -0.91 -20.53
CA HIS A 144 9.64 -0.53 -21.33
C HIS A 144 10.16 -1.78 -22.04
N PHE A 145 9.83 -1.90 -23.34
CA PHE A 145 10.26 -3.02 -24.17
C PHE A 145 11.61 -2.72 -24.81
N THR A 146 12.58 -3.58 -24.53
CA THR A 146 13.98 -3.48 -25.01
C THR A 146 14.34 -4.65 -25.92
N GLY A 147 15.30 -4.45 -26.82
CA GLY A 147 15.81 -5.48 -27.74
C GLY A 147 15.53 -5.17 -29.22
N ASP A 148 16.29 -5.80 -30.11
CA ASP A 148 16.23 -5.60 -31.57
C ASP A 148 14.86 -6.00 -32.17
N ALA A 149 14.12 -6.82 -31.43
CA ALA A 149 12.81 -7.33 -31.80
C ALA A 149 11.64 -6.59 -31.15
N ALA A 150 11.80 -5.37 -30.61
CA ALA A 150 10.68 -4.53 -30.18
C ALA A 150 10.00 -3.91 -31.42
N PRO A 151 9.03 -4.58 -32.06
CA PRO A 151 8.59 -4.23 -33.39
C PRO A 151 7.74 -2.95 -33.34
N GLU A 152 7.56 -2.34 -34.51
CA GLU A 152 6.43 -1.43 -34.69
C GLU A 152 5.11 -2.20 -34.51
N GLY A 153 4.16 -1.60 -33.79
CA GLY A 153 2.83 -2.21 -33.57
C GLY A 153 2.72 -3.16 -32.38
N LEU A 154 3.59 -3.05 -31.36
CA LEU A 154 3.32 -3.67 -30.06
C LEU A 154 2.03 -3.12 -29.46
N GLN A 155 1.21 -3.99 -28.91
CA GLN A 155 0.02 -3.62 -28.15
C GLN A 155 -0.08 -4.48 -26.88
N ILE A 156 -0.57 -3.86 -25.81
CA ILE A 156 -0.92 -4.58 -24.59
C ILE A 156 -2.43 -4.75 -24.54
N THR A 157 -2.88 -5.98 -24.40
CA THR A 157 -4.31 -6.31 -24.27
C THR A 157 -4.64 -6.68 -22.82
N ASP A 158 -5.70 -6.07 -22.30
CA ASP A 158 -6.32 -6.44 -21.05
C ASP A 158 -7.58 -7.27 -21.35
N PRO A 159 -7.61 -8.57 -21.02
CA PRO A 159 -8.77 -9.41 -21.28
C PRO A 159 -10.02 -8.98 -20.49
N THR A 160 -9.85 -8.19 -19.42
CA THR A 160 -10.96 -7.65 -18.62
C THR A 160 -11.46 -6.30 -19.14
N GLY A 161 -10.68 -5.62 -19.99
CA GLY A 161 -10.98 -4.28 -20.49
C GLY A 161 -10.96 -3.18 -19.43
N ALA A 162 -10.28 -3.41 -18.30
CA ALA A 162 -10.21 -2.45 -17.20
C ALA A 162 -9.16 -1.34 -17.44
N ALA A 163 -8.15 -1.61 -18.26
CA ALA A 163 -7.14 -0.63 -18.68
C ALA A 163 -6.80 -0.77 -20.17
N SER A 164 -6.51 0.36 -20.81
CA SER A 164 -5.86 0.41 -22.13
C SER A 164 -4.43 0.91 -21.98
N PHE A 165 -3.61 0.74 -23.02
CA PHE A 165 -2.22 1.16 -23.00
C PHE A 165 -1.90 2.05 -24.19
N ASP A 166 -1.46 3.26 -23.90
CA ASP A 166 -1.00 4.24 -24.87
C ASP A 166 0.44 3.94 -25.28
N ASP A 167 0.70 4.03 -26.59
CA ASP A 167 2.04 3.95 -27.13
C ASP A 167 2.72 5.32 -27.09
N LEU A 168 3.68 5.47 -26.18
CA LEU A 168 4.44 6.69 -26.00
C LEU A 168 5.66 6.76 -26.94
N GLY A 169 5.82 5.77 -27.82
CA GLY A 169 6.93 5.66 -28.75
C GLY A 169 8.21 5.16 -28.07
N THR A 170 9.35 5.51 -28.66
CA THR A 170 10.67 5.05 -28.24
C THR A 170 11.41 6.15 -27.47
N ALA A 171 11.91 5.82 -26.28
CA ALA A 171 12.67 6.74 -25.44
C ALA A 171 14.01 6.12 -24.98
N PRO A 172 15.06 6.94 -24.74
CA PRO A 172 16.31 6.46 -24.17
C PRO A 172 16.12 6.07 -22.70
N ILE A 173 16.71 4.94 -22.27
CA ILE A 173 16.59 4.43 -20.90
C ILE A 173 17.93 4.42 -20.14
N ALA A 174 19.05 4.07 -20.79
CA ALA A 174 20.41 4.15 -20.27
C ALA A 174 21.43 3.86 -21.38
N GLU A 175 22.63 4.44 -21.30
CA GLU A 175 23.83 4.02 -22.04
C GLU A 175 23.64 3.67 -23.53
N GLY A 176 22.96 4.53 -24.29
CA GLY A 176 22.75 4.32 -25.74
C GLY A 176 21.67 3.29 -26.09
N HIS A 177 21.00 2.71 -25.10
CA HIS A 177 19.83 1.86 -25.29
C HIS A 177 18.53 2.67 -25.28
N SER A 178 17.59 2.22 -26.10
CA SER A 178 16.24 2.76 -26.16
C SER A 178 15.21 1.67 -25.88
N ALA A 179 14.06 2.07 -25.33
CA ALA A 179 12.92 1.21 -25.12
C ALA A 179 11.68 1.80 -25.79
N ARG A 180 10.82 0.93 -26.33
CA ARG A 180 9.44 1.32 -26.67
C ARG A 180 8.60 1.30 -25.40
N ILE A 181 7.83 2.36 -25.15
CA ILE A 181 7.09 2.52 -23.90
C ILE A 181 5.59 2.43 -24.18
N LEU A 182 4.94 1.44 -23.57
CA LEU A 182 3.49 1.34 -23.53
C LEU A 182 3.02 1.59 -22.10
N ARG A 183 2.17 2.61 -21.88
CA ARG A 183 1.74 3.04 -20.54
C ARG A 183 0.23 2.95 -20.39
N SER A 184 -0.23 2.48 -19.24
CA SER A 184 -1.66 2.44 -18.95
C SER A 184 -2.29 3.84 -19.01
N ASP A 185 -3.49 3.93 -19.56
CA ASP A 185 -4.29 5.16 -19.66
C ASP A 185 -4.93 5.55 -18.31
N ALA A 186 -5.19 4.54 -17.48
CA ALA A 186 -5.75 4.68 -16.14
C ALA A 186 -4.78 4.14 -15.07
N PRO A 187 -4.86 4.65 -13.83
CA PRO A 187 -4.10 4.11 -12.71
C PRO A 187 -4.61 2.73 -12.31
N ILE A 188 -3.67 1.79 -12.15
CA ILE A 188 -3.93 0.43 -11.74
C ILE A 188 -3.50 0.27 -10.28
N LYS A 189 -4.40 -0.32 -9.48
CA LYS A 189 -4.19 -0.54 -8.04
C LYS A 189 -3.02 -1.50 -7.81
N LEU A 190 -2.06 -1.11 -6.96
CA LEU A 190 -0.90 -1.97 -6.66
C LEU A 190 -1.28 -3.10 -5.70
N ARG A 191 -0.75 -4.29 -5.96
CA ARG A 191 -0.95 -5.48 -5.11
C ARG A 191 0.30 -6.34 -5.10
N TYR A 192 0.59 -6.96 -3.95
CA TYR A 192 1.67 -7.92 -3.77
C TYR A 192 1.55 -9.12 -4.72
N ARG A 193 0.32 -9.60 -4.90
CA ARG A 193 -0.05 -10.56 -5.96
C ARG A 193 -1.11 -9.92 -6.82
N SER A 194 -0.68 -9.21 -7.86
CA SER A 194 -1.60 -8.62 -8.82
C SER A 194 -2.41 -9.71 -9.53
N ASP A 195 -3.69 -9.43 -9.71
CA ASP A 195 -4.65 -10.18 -10.52
C ASP A 195 -4.67 -9.72 -11.97
N ALA A 196 -4.00 -8.61 -12.30
CA ALA A 196 -3.86 -8.15 -13.68
C ALA A 196 -3.13 -9.19 -14.54
N ARG A 197 -3.71 -9.52 -15.69
CA ARG A 197 -3.17 -10.51 -16.65
C ARG A 197 -3.13 -9.87 -18.04
N PHE A 198 -2.24 -8.90 -18.19
CA PHE A 198 -2.03 -8.23 -19.46
C PHE A 198 -1.22 -9.11 -20.41
N THR A 199 -1.57 -9.09 -21.69
CA THR A 199 -0.89 -9.83 -22.75
C THR A 199 -0.16 -8.86 -23.67
N LEU A 200 1.06 -9.19 -24.10
CA LEU A 200 1.74 -8.46 -25.17
C LEU A 200 1.47 -9.14 -26.51
N GLU A 201 1.03 -8.37 -27.49
CA GLU A 201 0.80 -8.82 -28.85
C GLU A 201 1.57 -7.94 -29.85
N ALA A 202 1.99 -8.55 -30.96
CA ALA A 202 2.44 -7.83 -32.14
C ALA A 202 1.28 -7.75 -33.14
N ARG A 203 0.86 -6.52 -33.45
CA ARG A 203 -0.13 -6.29 -34.50
C ARG A 203 0.44 -6.70 -35.86
N GLN A 204 -0.41 -7.30 -36.68
CA GLN A 204 -0.09 -7.63 -38.07
C GLN A 204 -1.03 -6.89 -39.01
N ASP A 205 -0.59 -6.67 -40.24
CA ASP A 205 -1.46 -6.14 -41.27
C ASP A 205 -2.48 -7.22 -41.71
N PRO A 206 -3.72 -6.83 -42.05
CA PRO A 206 -4.70 -7.75 -42.61
C PRO A 206 -4.11 -8.51 -43.83
N PRO A 207 -4.39 -9.82 -43.97
CA PRO A 207 -5.45 -10.58 -43.30
C PRO A 207 -5.02 -11.34 -42.04
N PHE A 208 -3.86 -11.04 -41.46
CA PHE A 208 -3.33 -11.83 -40.34
C PHE A 208 -3.83 -11.32 -38.98
N ASP A 209 -4.05 -12.26 -38.06
CA ASP A 209 -4.39 -11.95 -36.67
C ASP A 209 -3.14 -11.50 -35.90
N PRO A 210 -3.29 -10.69 -34.84
CA PRO A 210 -2.19 -10.36 -33.95
C PRO A 210 -1.53 -11.62 -33.36
N ILE A 211 -0.20 -11.58 -33.22
CA ILE A 211 0.54 -12.68 -32.59
C ILE A 211 0.80 -12.33 -31.12
N THR A 212 0.38 -13.21 -30.22
CA THR A 212 0.77 -13.12 -28.81
C THR A 212 2.26 -13.40 -28.64
N LEU A 213 2.99 -12.41 -28.14
CA LEU A 213 4.41 -12.52 -27.82
C LEU A 213 4.63 -12.97 -26.37
N ILE A 214 3.88 -12.36 -25.44
CA ILE A 214 3.94 -12.69 -24.02
C ILE A 214 2.52 -12.87 -23.50
N PRO A 215 2.11 -14.08 -23.10
CA PRO A 215 0.73 -14.35 -22.66
C PRO A 215 0.38 -13.69 -21.32
N VAL A 216 1.39 -13.43 -20.47
CA VAL A 216 1.21 -12.74 -19.19
C VAL A 216 2.41 -11.85 -18.92
N LEU A 217 2.20 -10.54 -18.97
CA LEU A 217 3.20 -9.54 -18.64
C LEU A 217 3.47 -9.49 -17.12
N PRO A 218 4.70 -9.16 -16.72
CA PRO A 218 5.04 -8.97 -15.31
C PRO A 218 4.25 -7.81 -14.70
N ALA A 219 3.80 -7.97 -13.46
CA ALA A 219 3.08 -6.91 -12.75
C ALA A 219 4.01 -5.79 -12.26
N ALA A 220 3.45 -4.61 -12.03
CA ALA A 220 4.17 -3.48 -11.41
C ALA A 220 4.73 -3.84 -10.03
N GLY A 221 5.96 -3.37 -9.79
CA GLY A 221 6.62 -3.44 -8.51
C GLY A 221 6.36 -2.22 -7.63
N VAL A 222 7.16 -2.11 -6.56
CA VAL A 222 7.14 -1.00 -5.60
C VAL A 222 8.06 0.16 -6.01
N ASN A 223 8.66 0.08 -7.19
CA ASN A 223 9.53 1.09 -7.79
C ASN A 223 8.72 2.28 -8.34
N LEU A 224 8.01 2.96 -7.45
CA LEU A 224 7.15 4.08 -7.79
C LEU A 224 7.96 5.36 -7.97
N ARG A 225 7.62 6.12 -9.01
CA ARG A 225 8.14 7.45 -9.25
C ARG A 225 7.04 8.42 -9.67
N PRO A 226 7.25 9.73 -9.54
CA PRO A 226 6.40 10.72 -10.18
C PRO A 226 6.38 10.50 -11.70
N THR A 227 5.24 10.79 -12.33
CA THR A 227 5.18 10.87 -13.80
C THR A 227 5.78 12.20 -14.24
N ASP A 228 6.44 12.17 -15.40
CA ASP A 228 6.97 13.39 -16.05
C ASP A 228 5.90 14.07 -16.92
N ASP A 229 4.72 13.46 -17.05
CA ASP A 229 3.64 13.91 -17.90
C ASP A 229 2.58 14.67 -17.06
N PRO A 230 2.47 15.99 -17.20
CA PRO A 230 1.51 16.79 -16.43
C PRO A 230 0.04 16.48 -16.80
N ALA A 231 -0.21 15.82 -17.93
CA ALA A 231 -1.55 15.39 -18.36
C ALA A 231 -1.90 13.95 -17.92
N ALA A 232 -0.98 13.26 -17.24
CA ALA A 232 -1.18 11.89 -16.77
C ALA A 232 -2.40 11.76 -15.85
N ALA A 233 -3.15 10.66 -16.00
CA ALA A 233 -4.34 10.37 -15.19
C ALA A 233 -4.04 10.13 -13.70
N ALA A 234 -2.77 9.91 -13.33
CA ALA A 234 -2.32 9.75 -11.96
C ALA A 234 -0.91 10.30 -11.77
N PRO A 235 -0.54 10.71 -10.54
CA PRO A 235 0.76 11.33 -10.27
C PRO A 235 1.91 10.33 -10.12
N LEU A 236 1.63 9.04 -9.97
CA LEU A 236 2.63 7.99 -9.78
C LEU A 236 2.66 7.01 -10.95
N GLN A 237 3.84 6.53 -11.28
CA GLN A 237 4.10 5.50 -12.28
C GLN A 237 5.03 4.43 -11.73
N SER A 238 4.79 3.17 -12.11
CA SER A 238 5.71 2.05 -11.95
C SER A 238 6.27 1.67 -13.31
N ASP A 239 7.59 1.64 -13.44
CA ASP A 239 8.27 1.22 -14.67
C ASP A 239 8.56 -0.29 -14.63
N ILE A 240 8.22 -0.98 -15.71
CA ILE A 240 8.36 -2.42 -15.84
C ILE A 240 9.20 -2.70 -17.08
N PHE A 241 10.40 -3.25 -16.91
CA PHE A 241 11.30 -3.52 -18.02
C PHE A 241 11.11 -4.94 -18.55
N VAL A 242 10.91 -5.06 -19.85
CA VAL A 242 10.71 -6.32 -20.56
C VAL A 242 11.70 -6.41 -21.71
N SER A 243 12.48 -7.48 -21.76
CA SER A 243 13.42 -7.73 -22.86
C SER A 243 12.82 -8.72 -23.84
N LEU A 244 12.77 -8.33 -25.11
CA LEU A 244 12.34 -9.15 -26.24
C LEU A 244 13.60 -9.54 -27.01
N TRP A 245 13.84 -10.85 -27.15
CA TRP A 245 14.99 -11.42 -27.84
C TRP A 245 14.55 -12.13 -29.12
#